data_AF-A0A7X9BQD5-F1
#
_entry.id   AF-A0A7X9BQD5-F1
#
_cell.length_a   1.000
_cell.length_b   1.000
_cell.length_c   1.000
_cell.angle_alpha   90.00
_cell.angle_beta   90.00
_cell.angle_gamma   90.00
#
_symmetry.space_group_name_H-M   'P 1'
#
loop_
_entity.id
_entity.type
_entity.pdbx_description
1 polymer ?
#
loop_
_entity_poly.entity_id
_entity_poly.type
_entity_poly.pdbx_seq_one_letter_code
_entity_poly.pdbx_strand_id
1 'polypeptide(L)'
;MEFPESCSTQLVESLNKRGISRLYSHQHAAYTAAMGGQNLVVVTPTASGKTLCYNLPILDTMLKQPGSRALYMFPTKALAQDQLAELRETTGG
;
A
#
# COMPACT_ATOMS: atom_id res chain seq x y z
N MET A 1 11.94 7.29 5.18
CA MET A 1 12.48 6.83 3.88
C MET A 1 11.77 7.59 2.78
N GLU A 2 12.47 7.96 1.72
CA GLU A 2 11.84 8.50 0.51
C GLU A 2 11.05 7.40 -0.21
N PHE A 3 10.21 7.78 -1.17
CA PHE A 3 9.57 6.80 -2.04
C PHE A 3 10.62 6.22 -3.01
N PRO A 4 10.63 4.91 -3.26
CA PRO A 4 11.48 4.32 -4.28
C PRO A 4 11.20 4.94 -5.65
N GLU A 5 12.24 5.21 -6.44
CA GLU A 5 12.11 5.79 -7.79
C GLU A 5 11.23 4.96 -8.74
N SER A 6 11.14 3.65 -8.48
CA SER A 6 10.27 2.76 -9.23
C SER A 6 8.79 3.04 -8.97
N CYS A 7 8.41 3.68 -7.86
CA CYS A 7 7.01 3.89 -7.50
C CYS A 7 6.34 4.90 -8.44
N SER A 8 5.11 4.61 -8.87
CA SER A 8 4.34 5.48 -9.76
C SER A 8 4.20 6.90 -9.18
N THR A 9 4.58 7.91 -9.97
CA THR A 9 4.48 9.32 -9.61
C THR A 9 3.06 9.72 -9.23
N GLN A 10 2.05 9.20 -9.95
CA GLN A 10 0.64 9.46 -9.65
C GLN A 10 0.25 8.97 -8.25
N LEU A 11 0.77 7.81 -7.83
CA LEU A 11 0.51 7.26 -6.50
C LEU A 11 1.21 8.09 -5.42
N VAL A 12 2.46 8.48 -5.65
CA VAL A 12 3.23 9.35 -4.74
C VAL A 12 2.51 10.69 -4.55
N GLU A 13 2.01 11.31 -5.62
CA GLU A 13 1.23 12.55 -5.54
C GLU A 13 -0.07 12.38 -4.76
N SER A 14 -0.81 11.29 -4.96
CA SER A 14 -2.02 10.99 -4.19
C SER A 14 -1.73 10.84 -2.70
N LEU A 15 -0.66 10.12 -2.36
CA LEU A 15 -0.22 9.92 -0.97
C LEU A 15 0.27 11.22 -0.33
N ASN A 16 1.00 12.05 -1.08
CA ASN A 16 1.43 13.39 -0.65
C ASN A 16 0.23 14.28 -0.28
N LYS A 17 -0.82 14.30 -1.11
CA LYS A 17 -2.07 15.06 -0.83
C LYS A 17 -2.76 14.59 0.46
N ARG A 18 -2.52 13.35 0.88
CA ARG A 18 -3.03 12.77 2.13
C ARG A 18 -2.06 12.94 3.32
N GLY A 19 -1.00 13.72 3.16
CA GLY A 19 -0.02 14.00 4.19
C GLY A 19 1.07 12.93 4.35
N ILE A 20 1.13 11.93 3.45
CA ILE A 20 2.13 10.87 3.48
C ILE A 20 3.26 11.26 2.52
N SER A 21 4.21 12.05 3.01
CA SER A 21 5.35 12.53 2.23
C SER A 21 6.59 11.65 2.29
N ARG A 22 6.64 10.73 3.26
CA ARG A 22 7.73 9.78 3.48
C ARG A 22 7.19 8.46 3.98
N LEU A 23 7.90 7.39 3.67
CA LEU A 23 7.62 6.05 4.18
C LEU A 23 8.36 5.79 5.48
N TYR A 24 7.76 5.02 6.38
CA TYR A 24 8.52 4.37 7.44
C TYR A 24 9.46 3.30 6.86
N SER A 25 10.49 2.92 7.61
CA SER A 25 11.49 1.93 7.16
C SER A 25 10.85 0.58 6.81
N HIS A 26 9.89 0.11 7.60
CA HIS A 26 9.17 -1.15 7.33
C HIS A 26 8.28 -1.09 6.09
N GLN A 27 7.67 0.07 5.80
CA GLN A 27 6.86 0.25 4.58
C GLN A 27 7.74 0.23 3.33
N HIS A 28 8.88 0.92 3.38
CA HIS A 28 9.86 0.91 2.30
C HIS A 28 10.40 -0.51 2.06
N ALA A 29 10.80 -1.22 3.12
CA ALA A 29 11.29 -2.58 3.02
C ALA A 29 10.23 -3.54 2.44
N ALA A 30 8.97 -3.41 2.88
CA ALA A 30 7.87 -4.21 2.36
C ALA A 30 7.62 -3.96 0.86
N TYR A 31 7.64 -2.69 0.42
CA TYR A 31 7.52 -2.36 -0.99
C TYR A 31 8.67 -2.94 -1.81
N THR A 32 9.92 -2.75 -1.39
CA THR A 32 11.08 -3.30 -2.11
C THR A 32 11.01 -4.82 -2.24
N ALA A 33 10.65 -5.53 -1.17
CA ALA A 33 10.51 -6.98 -1.19
C ALA A 33 9.35 -7.43 -2.10
N ALA A 34 8.18 -6.79 -2.00
CA ALA A 34 7.01 -7.11 -2.81
C ALA A 34 7.28 -6.87 -4.31
N MET A 35 7.88 -5.73 -4.67
CA MET A 35 8.23 -5.42 -6.07
C MET A 35 9.35 -6.33 -6.59
N GLY A 36 10.15 -6.93 -5.72
CA GLY A 36 11.11 -8.00 -6.04
C GLY A 36 10.48 -9.38 -6.23
N GLY A 37 9.14 -9.50 -6.14
CA GLY A 37 8.43 -10.78 -6.28
C GLY A 37 8.49 -11.69 -5.05
N GLN A 38 8.86 -11.15 -3.89
CA GLN A 38 9.00 -11.92 -2.65
C GLN A 38 7.68 -11.98 -1.85
N ASN A 39 7.42 -13.14 -1.24
CA ASN A 39 6.39 -13.25 -0.20
C ASN A 39 6.93 -12.70 1.12
N LEU A 40 6.12 -11.94 1.87
CA LEU A 40 6.56 -11.29 3.10
C LEU A 40 5.50 -11.33 4.19
N VAL A 41 5.97 -11.30 5.45
CA VAL A 41 5.14 -11.14 6.65
C VAL A 41 5.62 -9.90 7.38
N VAL A 42 4.71 -8.95 7.63
CA VAL A 42 5.02 -7.72 8.36
C VAL A 42 4.58 -7.85 9.80
N VAL A 43 5.51 -7.71 10.74
CA VAL A 43 5.24 -7.70 12.18
C VAL A 43 5.53 -6.32 12.74
N THR A 44 4.49 -5.53 12.95
CA THR A 44 4.58 -4.18 13.52
C THR A 44 3.40 -3.93 14.47
N PRO A 45 3.53 -3.00 15.45
CA PRO A 45 2.43 -2.65 16.33
C PRO A 45 1.21 -2.11 15.57
N THR A 46 0.03 -2.18 16.19
CA THR A 46 -1.16 -1.48 15.69
C THR A 46 -0.87 0.03 15.53
N ALA A 47 -1.53 0.68 14.56
CA ALA A 47 -1.32 2.09 14.21
C ALA A 47 0.08 2.47 13.67
N SER A 48 0.97 1.51 13.41
CA SER A 48 2.29 1.74 12.77
C SER A 48 2.24 1.99 11.25
N GLY A 49 1.05 2.12 10.67
CA GLY A 49 0.89 2.25 9.21
C GLY A 49 1.14 0.95 8.43
N LYS A 50 0.91 -0.22 9.04
CA LYS A 50 1.03 -1.55 8.38
C LYS A 50 0.23 -1.65 7.08
N THR A 51 -0.89 -0.93 6.98
CA THR A 51 -1.80 -0.95 5.82
C THR A 51 -1.09 -0.53 4.54
N LEU A 52 -0.23 0.48 4.62
CA LEU A 52 0.53 0.95 3.46
C LEU A 52 1.56 -0.09 2.98
N CYS A 53 1.98 -1.04 3.83
CA CYS A 53 2.95 -2.07 3.45
C CYS A 53 2.41 -3.00 2.35
N TYR A 54 1.11 -3.27 2.33
CA TYR A 54 0.48 -4.04 1.26
C TYR A 54 -0.21 -3.15 0.22
N ASN A 55 -0.83 -2.03 0.63
CA ASN A 55 -1.52 -1.15 -0.33
C ASN A 55 -0.56 -0.53 -1.34
N LEU A 56 0.62 -0.09 -0.91
CA LEU A 56 1.58 0.60 -1.79
C LEU A 56 2.02 -0.28 -2.99
N PRO A 57 2.56 -1.49 -2.80
CA PRO A 57 2.95 -2.33 -3.94
C PRO A 57 1.76 -2.81 -4.77
N ILE A 58 0.60 -3.04 -4.15
CA ILE A 58 -0.62 -3.46 -4.89
C ILE A 58 -1.10 -2.34 -5.81
N LEU A 59 -1.29 -1.12 -5.28
CA LEU A 59 -1.76 0.01 -6.06
C LEU A 59 -0.76 0.40 -7.16
N ASP A 60 0.54 0.38 -6.85
CA ASP A 60 1.58 0.65 -7.83
C ASP A 60 1.57 -0.39 -8.98
N THR A 61 1.37 -1.67 -8.66
CA THR A 61 1.20 -2.74 -9.66
C THR A 61 -0.05 -2.51 -10.50
N MET A 62 -1.18 -2.15 -9.89
CA MET A 62 -2.44 -1.91 -10.60
C MET A 62 -2.36 -0.71 -11.55
N LEU A 63 -1.63 0.34 -11.19
CA LEU A 63 -1.39 1.49 -12.06
C LEU A 63 -0.49 1.14 -13.25
N LYS A 64 0.52 0.29 -13.05
CA LYS A 64 1.47 -0.10 -14.10
C LYS A 64 0.96 -1.21 -15.01
N GLN A 65 0.09 -2.08 -14.49
CA GLN A 65 -0.41 -3.27 -15.17
C GLN A 65 -1.94 -3.26 -15.15
N PRO A 66 -2.57 -2.57 -16.13
CA PRO A 66 -4.02 -2.54 -16.26
C PRO A 66 -4.60 -3.97 -16.35
N GLY A 67 -5.60 -4.26 -15.54
CA GLY A 67 -6.25 -5.58 -15.48
C GLY A 67 -5.69 -6.53 -14.43
N SER A 68 -4.59 -6.17 -13.76
CA SER A 68 -4.13 -6.88 -12.55
C SER A 68 -5.19 -6.83 -11.44
N ARG A 69 -5.19 -7.85 -10.57
CA ARG A 69 -6.14 -8.00 -9.47
C ARG A 69 -5.40 -8.39 -8.20
N ALA A 70 -5.93 -7.94 -7.06
CA ALA A 70 -5.45 -8.31 -5.74
C ALA A 70 -6.60 -8.87 -4.90
N LEU A 71 -6.31 -9.87 -4.05
CA LEU A 71 -7.24 -10.43 -3.09
C LEU A 71 -6.83 -10.01 -1.69
N TYR A 72 -7.75 -9.36 -0.97
CA TYR A 72 -7.57 -8.97 0.42
C TYR A 72 -8.37 -9.93 1.29
N MET A 73 -7.71 -10.54 2.27
CA MET A 73 -8.33 -11.47 3.22
C MET A 73 -8.21 -10.90 4.64
N PHE A 74 -9.36 -10.73 5.30
CA PHE A 74 -9.44 -10.22 6.66
C PHE A 74 -10.21 -11.21 7.55
N PRO A 75 -9.89 -11.30 8.85
CA PRO A 75 -10.54 -12.23 9.77
C PRO A 75 -12.01 -11.90 10.04
N THR A 76 -12.45 -10.65 9.83
CA THR A 76 -13.82 -10.21 10.10
C THR A 76 -14.36 -9.33 8.96
N LYS A 77 -15.69 -9.36 8.78
CA LYS A 77 -16.39 -8.51 7.80
C LYS A 77 -16.23 -7.02 8.12
N ALA A 78 -16.30 -6.65 9.41
CA ALA A 78 -16.14 -5.26 9.85
C ALA A 78 -14.78 -4.70 9.41
N LEU A 79 -13.70 -5.42 9.70
CA LEU A 79 -12.36 -5.00 9.29
C LEU A 79 -12.21 -4.94 7.76
N ALA A 80 -12.83 -5.88 7.03
CA ALA A 80 -12.82 -5.83 5.57
C ALA A 80 -13.51 -4.56 5.03
N GLN A 81 -14.62 -4.14 5.64
CA GLN A 81 -15.33 -2.91 5.23
C GLN A 81 -14.53 -1.66 5.56
N ASP A 82 -13.91 -1.60 6.76
CA ASP A 82 -13.05 -0.47 7.15
C ASP A 82 -11.88 -0.29 6.16
N GLN A 83 -11.26 -1.41 5.76
CA GLN A 83 -10.14 -1.38 4.82
C GLN A 83 -10.58 -1.08 3.38
N LEU A 84 -11.77 -1.48 2.98
CA LEU A 84 -12.35 -1.09 1.69
C LEU A 84 -12.63 0.41 1.62
N ALA A 85 -13.17 1.00 2.69
CA ALA A 85 -13.40 2.44 2.78
C ALA A 85 -12.09 3.22 2.66
N GLU A 86 -11.07 2.85 3.43
CA GLU A 86 -9.72 3.46 3.38
C GLU A 86 -9.10 3.34 1.98
N LEU A 87 -9.27 2.21 1.31
CA LEU A 87 -8.75 1.99 -0.04
C LEU A 87 -9.43 2.92 -1.06
N ARG A 88 -10.77 3.05 -1.01
CA ARG A 88 -11.53 3.93 -1.90
C ARG A 88 -11.15 5.40 -1.73
N GLU A 89 -10.92 5.84 -0.50
CA GLU A 89 -10.41 7.19 -0.23
C GLU A 89 -9.02 7.41 -0.83
N THR A 90 -8.18 6.37 -0.83
CA THR A 90 -6.82 6.42 -1.39
C THR A 90 -6.82 6.53 -2.91
N THR A 91 -7.74 5.84 -3.58
CA THR A 91 -7.78 5.77 -5.04
C THR A 91 -8.53 6.94 -5.68
N GLY A 92 -9.25 7.74 -4.88
CA GLY A 92 -10.22 8.70 -5.39
C GLY A 92 -11.40 7.95 -5.98
N GLY A 93 -12.55 7.96 -5.28
CA GLY A 93 -13.76 7.26 -5.72
C GLY A 93 -14.14 7.55 -7.16
#